data_AF-A0AA90H801-F1
#
_entry.id   AF-A0AA90H801-F1
#
_cell.length_a   1.000
_cell.length_b   1.000
_cell.length_c   1.000
_cell.angle_alpha   90.00
_cell.angle_beta   90.00
_cell.angle_gamma   90.00
#
_symmetry.space_group_name_H-M   'P 1'
#
loop_
_entity.id
_entity.type
_entity.pdbx_description
1 polymer ?
#
loop_
_entity_poly.entity_id
_entity_poly.type
_entity_poly.pdbx_seq_one_letter_code
_entity_poly.pdbx_strand_id
1 'polypeptide(L)'
;MTGSHLPPSFRLAYVPGVTPGKWVRVWNERLPDVPLELVAVPAAEANGVLRDGGADAGLVRTPFDRGALSAIPLYTETTVVLVPKDHLVTAVDEVSLADLADEIVLHPLDDTLEWEHPPGRPALERPATTADAVELVAAGIGLLLLPQSVARLHHRRDLTYRPVPDAPGSGVGLSWPLADETPELVEEFIGIVRGRTVNSTRGRGRAQGAEPAAERPAPSAAKRKPAGGTPKRPAPRRGAGGSGGSGSGGGRRGKPRRRS
;
A
#
# COMPACT_ATOMS: atom_id res chain seq x y z
N MET A 1 -23.07 -1.59 -44.56
CA MET A 1 -23.19 -2.04 -43.16
C MET A 1 -22.07 -1.39 -42.36
N THR A 2 -22.32 -0.22 -41.79
CA THR A 2 -21.36 0.46 -40.91
C THR A 2 -21.37 -0.27 -39.58
N GLY A 3 -20.41 -1.19 -39.40
CA GLY A 3 -20.13 -1.75 -38.08
C GLY A 3 -19.78 -0.58 -37.18
N SER A 4 -20.63 -0.33 -36.18
CA SER A 4 -20.36 0.59 -35.09
C SER A 4 -19.12 0.10 -34.37
N HIS A 5 -17.95 0.62 -34.76
CA HIS A 5 -16.72 0.45 -34.02
C HIS A 5 -16.95 1.18 -32.70
N LEU A 6 -17.29 0.43 -31.65
CA LEU A 6 -17.20 0.97 -30.30
C LEU A 6 -15.75 1.47 -30.15
N PRO A 7 -15.54 2.70 -29.65
CA PRO A 7 -14.20 3.14 -29.34
C PRO A 7 -13.58 2.12 -28.39
N PRO A 8 -12.29 1.77 -28.56
CA PRO A 8 -11.64 0.84 -27.66
C PRO A 8 -11.76 1.38 -26.22
N SER A 9 -12.33 0.59 -25.32
CA SER A 9 -12.37 0.84 -23.88
C SER A 9 -11.29 0.00 -23.21
N PHE A 10 -10.75 0.49 -22.09
CA PHE A 10 -9.78 -0.24 -21.28
C PHE A 10 -10.45 -0.71 -19.98
N ARG A 11 -10.68 -2.00 -19.84
CA ARG A 11 -11.31 -2.61 -18.66
C ARG A 11 -10.25 -2.97 -17.64
N LEU A 12 -10.30 -2.32 -16.48
CA LEU A 12 -9.42 -2.55 -15.36
C LEU A 12 -10.18 -3.25 -14.22
N ALA A 13 -9.87 -4.53 -14.01
CA ALA A 13 -10.36 -5.25 -12.85
C ALA A 13 -9.68 -4.75 -11.56
N TYR A 14 -10.39 -4.73 -10.45
CA TYR A 14 -9.80 -4.43 -9.14
C TYR A 14 -10.49 -5.20 -8.02
N VAL A 15 -9.70 -5.69 -7.07
CA VAL A 15 -10.16 -6.49 -5.92
C VAL A 15 -10.45 -5.62 -4.69
N PRO A 16 -11.23 -6.11 -3.70
CA PRO A 16 -11.49 -5.40 -2.47
C PRO A 16 -10.23 -4.88 -1.75
N GLY A 17 -10.33 -3.66 -1.23
CA GLY A 17 -9.24 -2.95 -0.55
C GLY A 17 -8.27 -2.23 -1.51
N VAL A 18 -8.25 -2.55 -2.79
CA VAL A 18 -7.38 -1.86 -3.76
C VAL A 18 -8.06 -0.61 -4.31
N THR A 19 -7.39 0.54 -4.24
CA THR A 19 -7.94 1.82 -4.69
C THR A 19 -7.28 2.27 -6.01
N PRO A 20 -7.94 2.11 -7.18
CA PRO A 20 -7.34 2.42 -8.48
C PRO A 20 -7.29 3.91 -8.82
N GLY A 21 -7.95 4.77 -8.02
CA GLY A 21 -8.27 6.15 -8.37
C GLY A 21 -7.09 7.02 -8.84
N LYS A 22 -5.89 6.82 -8.27
CA LYS A 22 -4.68 7.53 -8.73
C LYS A 22 -4.35 7.21 -10.19
N TRP A 23 -4.36 5.94 -10.57
CA TRP A 23 -3.98 5.52 -11.92
C TRP A 23 -5.08 5.82 -12.92
N VAL A 24 -6.35 5.67 -12.52
CA VAL A 24 -7.51 6.03 -13.35
C VAL A 24 -7.50 7.52 -13.69
N ARG A 25 -7.19 8.38 -12.71
CA ARG A 25 -7.05 9.81 -12.96
C ARG A 25 -6.00 10.09 -14.03
N VAL A 26 -4.81 9.51 -13.89
CA VAL A 26 -3.70 9.72 -14.83
C VAL A 26 -4.03 9.13 -16.21
N TRP A 27 -4.75 8.00 -16.28
CA TRP A 27 -5.24 7.44 -17.53
C TRP A 27 -6.16 8.42 -18.26
N ASN A 28 -7.20 8.91 -17.58
CA ASN A 28 -8.17 9.83 -18.18
C ASN A 28 -7.54 11.16 -18.63
N GLU A 29 -6.47 11.60 -17.94
CA GLU A 29 -5.69 12.78 -18.34
C GLU A 29 -4.84 12.52 -19.61
N ARG A 30 -4.39 11.27 -19.86
CA ARG A 30 -3.51 10.91 -20.98
C ARG A 30 -4.22 10.39 -22.22
N LEU A 31 -5.27 9.62 -22.02
CA LEU A 31 -6.06 8.98 -23.07
C LEU A 31 -7.53 9.41 -22.92
N PRO A 32 -7.86 10.69 -23.14
CA PRO A 32 -9.23 11.17 -22.97
C PRO A 32 -10.23 10.50 -23.93
N ASP A 33 -9.74 9.98 -25.06
CA ASP A 33 -10.56 9.32 -26.08
C ASP A 33 -10.70 7.80 -25.85
N VAL A 34 -10.03 7.24 -24.83
CA VAL A 34 -10.07 5.79 -24.49
C VAL A 34 -10.63 5.64 -23.08
N PRO A 35 -11.95 5.40 -22.93
CA PRO A 35 -12.56 5.30 -21.61
C PRO A 35 -11.97 4.14 -20.82
N LEU A 36 -11.71 4.35 -19.52
CA LEU A 36 -11.32 3.30 -18.58
C LEU A 36 -12.54 2.85 -17.77
N GLU A 37 -12.88 1.58 -17.92
CA GLU A 37 -13.99 0.93 -17.21
C GLU A 37 -13.44 0.16 -16.01
N LEU A 38 -13.95 0.45 -14.82
CA LEU A 38 -13.58 -0.27 -13.60
C LEU A 38 -14.50 -1.48 -13.40
N VAL A 39 -13.90 -2.66 -13.23
CA VAL A 39 -14.63 -3.90 -12.98
C VAL A 39 -14.28 -4.39 -11.58
N ALA A 40 -15.20 -4.23 -10.63
CA ALA A 40 -15.03 -4.77 -9.28
C ALA A 40 -15.16 -6.30 -9.33
N VAL A 41 -14.17 -7.02 -8.82
CA VAL A 41 -14.14 -8.49 -8.85
C VAL A 41 -13.80 -9.05 -7.46
N PRO A 42 -14.44 -10.15 -7.02
CA PRO A 42 -13.98 -10.88 -5.85
C PRO A 42 -12.51 -11.29 -6.01
N ALA A 43 -11.74 -11.25 -4.93
CA ALA A 43 -10.29 -11.50 -5.02
C ALA A 43 -9.97 -12.92 -5.54
N ALA A 44 -10.74 -13.92 -5.12
CA ALA A 44 -10.62 -15.30 -5.58
C ALA A 44 -10.94 -15.49 -7.08
N GLU A 45 -11.77 -14.62 -7.67
CA GLU A 45 -12.21 -14.72 -9.06
C GLU A 45 -11.32 -13.93 -10.03
N ALA A 46 -10.53 -12.97 -9.52
CA ALA A 46 -9.82 -11.99 -10.33
C ALA A 46 -8.88 -12.62 -11.38
N ASN A 47 -8.15 -13.68 -11.01
CA ASN A 47 -7.28 -14.40 -11.96
C ASN A 47 -8.10 -15.06 -13.09
N GLY A 48 -9.28 -15.63 -12.77
CA GLY A 48 -10.18 -16.21 -13.77
C GLY A 48 -10.73 -15.16 -14.73
N VAL A 49 -11.20 -14.02 -14.21
CA VAL A 49 -11.70 -12.91 -15.01
C VAL A 49 -10.64 -12.40 -16.00
N LEU A 50 -9.38 -12.30 -15.58
CA LEU A 50 -8.29 -11.91 -16.49
C LEU A 50 -8.02 -12.97 -17.55
N ARG A 51 -7.91 -14.25 -17.15
CA ARG A 51 -7.69 -15.36 -18.09
C ARG A 51 -8.77 -15.45 -19.16
N ASP A 52 -10.02 -15.20 -18.79
CA ASP A 52 -11.17 -15.35 -19.68
C ASP A 52 -11.42 -14.07 -20.51
N GLY A 53 -10.55 -13.05 -20.40
CA GLY A 53 -10.68 -11.80 -21.15
C GLY A 53 -11.83 -10.90 -20.67
N GLY A 54 -12.30 -11.10 -19.44
CA GLY A 54 -13.31 -10.26 -18.78
C GLY A 54 -12.78 -8.86 -18.42
N ALA A 55 -11.46 -8.71 -18.33
CA ALA A 55 -10.76 -7.43 -18.20
C ALA A 55 -9.42 -7.46 -18.93
N ASP A 56 -8.89 -6.30 -19.28
CA ASP A 56 -7.64 -6.18 -20.06
C ASP A 56 -6.41 -6.16 -19.14
N ALA A 57 -6.58 -5.64 -17.92
CA ALA A 57 -5.63 -5.74 -16.82
C ALA A 57 -6.38 -5.76 -15.48
N GLY A 58 -5.69 -6.14 -14.41
CA GLY A 58 -6.27 -6.22 -13.07
C GLY A 58 -5.30 -5.81 -11.97
N LEU A 59 -5.82 -5.11 -10.97
CA LEU A 59 -5.14 -4.87 -9.71
C LEU A 59 -5.54 -5.96 -8.73
N VAL A 60 -4.70 -6.98 -8.61
CA VAL A 60 -5.02 -8.25 -7.97
C VAL A 60 -4.09 -8.53 -6.79
N ARG A 61 -4.53 -9.42 -5.90
CA ARG A 61 -3.73 -9.90 -4.77
C ARG A 61 -2.88 -11.09 -5.17
N THR A 62 -1.78 -11.29 -4.48
CA THR A 62 -1.00 -12.54 -4.55
C THR A 62 -1.81 -13.71 -3.99
N PRO A 63 -1.54 -14.95 -4.44
CA PRO A 63 -0.56 -15.31 -5.47
C PRO A 63 -1.02 -14.97 -6.91
N PHE A 64 -0.06 -14.61 -7.76
CA PHE A 64 -0.33 -14.39 -9.19
C PHE A 64 -0.27 -15.72 -9.94
N ASP A 65 -1.22 -15.96 -10.84
CA ASP A 65 -1.18 -17.09 -11.79
C ASP A 65 -0.14 -16.83 -12.88
N ARG A 66 1.14 -17.09 -12.59
CA ARG A 66 2.27 -16.84 -13.50
C ARG A 66 2.25 -17.72 -14.76
N GLY A 67 1.44 -18.78 -14.79
CA GLY A 67 1.33 -19.67 -15.95
C GLY A 67 0.48 -19.07 -17.06
N ALA A 68 -0.52 -18.26 -16.70
CA ALA A 68 -1.46 -17.66 -17.64
C ALA A 68 -1.41 -16.13 -17.66
N LEU A 69 -0.82 -15.50 -16.65
CA LEU A 69 -0.80 -14.05 -16.47
C LEU A 69 0.61 -13.51 -16.31
N SER A 70 0.86 -12.37 -16.94
CA SER A 70 1.96 -11.50 -16.57
C SER A 70 1.59 -10.69 -15.33
N ALA A 71 2.57 -10.36 -14.49
CA ALA A 71 2.33 -9.56 -13.29
C ALA A 71 3.54 -8.73 -12.85
N ILE A 72 3.27 -7.51 -12.38
CA ILE A 72 4.21 -6.59 -11.74
C ILE A 72 3.75 -6.39 -10.29
N PRO A 73 4.56 -6.77 -9.28
CA PRO A 73 4.30 -6.41 -7.88
C PRO A 73 4.32 -4.89 -7.71
N LEU A 74 3.37 -4.34 -6.95
CA LEU A 74 3.27 -2.89 -6.71
C LEU A 74 3.63 -2.53 -5.28
N TYR A 75 3.00 -3.19 -4.31
CA TYR A 75 3.25 -2.99 -2.89
C TYR A 75 2.75 -4.20 -2.10
N THR A 76 3.22 -4.32 -0.86
CA THR A 76 2.73 -5.31 0.10
C THR A 76 2.00 -4.55 1.21
N GLU A 77 0.81 -5.03 1.55
CA GLU A 77 0.00 -4.50 2.63
C GLU A 77 0.27 -5.23 3.94
N THR A 78 0.25 -4.47 5.03
CA THR A 78 0.28 -5.02 6.39
C THR A 78 -0.98 -5.82 6.66
N THR A 79 -0.78 -7.02 7.20
CA THR A 79 -1.86 -7.85 7.74
C THR A 79 -2.21 -7.37 9.14
N VAL A 80 -3.51 -7.27 9.40
CA VAL A 80 -4.06 -6.82 10.68
C VAL A 80 -5.04 -7.85 11.20
N VAL A 81 -5.16 -7.95 12.52
CA VAL A 81 -6.26 -8.67 13.17
C VAL A 81 -7.42 -7.71 13.42
N LEU A 82 -8.59 -8.04 12.90
CA LEU A 82 -9.86 -7.34 13.13
C LEU A 82 -10.54 -7.94 14.34
N VAL A 83 -10.94 -7.07 15.27
CA VAL A 83 -11.49 -7.45 16.58
C VAL A 83 -12.60 -6.48 17.01
N PRO A 84 -13.51 -6.91 17.90
CA PRO A 84 -14.36 -6.00 18.66
C PRO A 84 -13.55 -4.97 19.45
N LYS A 85 -14.07 -3.75 19.62
CA LYS A 85 -13.36 -2.66 20.33
C LYS A 85 -13.08 -2.92 21.80
N ASP A 86 -13.80 -3.85 22.42
CA ASP A 86 -13.65 -4.28 23.80
C ASP A 86 -12.77 -5.54 23.95
N HIS A 87 -12.20 -6.05 22.86
CA HIS A 87 -11.31 -7.22 22.89
C HIS A 87 -9.98 -6.92 23.59
N LEU A 88 -9.40 -7.91 24.28
CA LEU A 88 -8.18 -7.74 25.08
C LEU A 88 -6.97 -7.24 24.27
N VAL A 89 -6.85 -7.69 23.02
CA VAL A 89 -5.76 -7.29 22.11
C VAL A 89 -5.75 -5.79 21.80
N THR A 90 -6.84 -5.07 22.09
CA THR A 90 -6.88 -3.60 21.91
C THR A 90 -5.99 -2.86 22.91
N ALA A 91 -5.55 -3.53 23.99
CA ALA A 91 -4.66 -3.00 25.01
C ALA A 91 -3.20 -2.83 24.54
N VAL A 92 -2.84 -3.40 23.39
CA VAL A 92 -1.52 -3.29 22.77
C VAL A 92 -1.64 -2.66 21.38
N ASP A 93 -0.54 -2.08 20.88
CA ASP A 93 -0.52 -1.43 19.56
C ASP A 93 -0.34 -2.43 18.40
N GLU A 94 0.32 -3.56 18.65
CA GLU A 94 0.57 -4.66 17.72
C GLU A 94 0.39 -5.99 18.44
N VAL A 95 0.06 -7.05 17.69
CA VAL A 95 -0.25 -8.39 18.21
C VAL A 95 0.57 -9.41 17.43
N SER A 96 1.14 -10.42 18.09
CA SER A 96 1.81 -11.52 17.40
C SER A 96 0.83 -12.65 17.05
N LEU A 97 1.19 -13.52 16.10
CA LEU A 97 0.40 -14.74 15.83
C LEU A 97 0.32 -15.65 17.06
N ALA A 98 1.35 -15.65 17.92
CA ALA A 98 1.37 -16.43 19.15
C ALA A 98 0.34 -15.93 20.18
N ASP A 99 0.10 -14.62 20.26
CA ASP A 99 -0.92 -14.04 21.14
C ASP A 99 -2.34 -14.45 20.73
N LEU A 100 -2.52 -14.87 19.47
CA LEU A 100 -3.81 -15.31 18.91
C LEU A 100 -3.99 -16.83 18.97
N ALA A 101 -3.02 -17.59 19.49
CA ALA A 101 -3.02 -19.06 19.43
C ALA A 101 -4.23 -19.72 20.12
N ASP A 102 -4.73 -19.11 21.20
CA ASP A 102 -5.87 -19.63 21.97
C ASP A 102 -7.22 -19.05 21.52
N GLU A 103 -7.21 -18.04 20.63
CA GLU A 103 -8.40 -17.38 20.10
C GLU A 103 -9.01 -18.17 18.95
N ILE A 104 -10.33 -18.04 18.75
CA ILE A 104 -10.96 -18.54 17.53
C ILE A 104 -10.60 -17.58 16.39
N VAL A 105 -9.93 -18.09 15.37
CA VAL A 105 -9.60 -17.31 14.16
C VAL A 105 -10.41 -17.82 12.99
N LEU A 106 -11.13 -16.90 12.36
CA LEU A 106 -11.97 -17.13 11.18
C LEU A 106 -11.10 -17.11 9.92
N HIS A 107 -11.19 -18.18 9.14
CA HIS A 107 -10.49 -18.33 7.86
C HIS A 107 -11.53 -18.45 6.74
N PRO A 108 -11.96 -17.34 6.10
CA PRO A 108 -12.99 -17.40 5.07
C PRO A 108 -12.51 -18.17 3.83
N LEU A 109 -13.44 -18.65 2.99
CA LEU A 109 -13.09 -19.41 1.78
C LEU A 109 -12.40 -18.56 0.71
N ASP A 110 -12.57 -17.23 0.76
CA ASP A 110 -11.96 -16.24 -0.14
C ASP A 110 -10.70 -15.58 0.44
N ASP A 111 -10.10 -16.15 1.50
CA ASP A 111 -8.86 -15.62 2.09
C ASP A 111 -7.72 -15.57 1.04
N THR A 112 -7.01 -14.46 1.05
CA THR A 112 -5.91 -14.17 0.11
C THR A 112 -4.54 -14.16 0.79
N LEU A 113 -4.49 -14.38 2.10
CA LEU A 113 -3.25 -14.51 2.84
C LEU A 113 -2.66 -15.91 2.65
N GLU A 114 -1.40 -15.97 2.27
CA GLU A 114 -0.68 -17.22 2.07
C GLU A 114 -0.14 -17.73 3.42
N TRP A 115 -0.93 -18.58 4.09
CA TRP A 115 -0.56 -19.22 5.35
C TRP A 115 0.23 -20.51 5.13
N GLU A 116 1.37 -20.66 5.81
CA GLU A 116 2.00 -21.98 5.99
C GLU A 116 1.20 -22.80 7.02
N HIS A 117 0.88 -22.17 8.15
CA HIS A 117 0.05 -22.71 9.22
C HIS A 117 -0.90 -21.60 9.69
N PRO A 118 -2.22 -21.72 9.47
CA PRO A 118 -3.17 -20.71 9.92
C PRO A 118 -3.14 -20.54 11.45
N PRO A 119 -3.14 -19.30 11.98
CA PRO A 119 -3.07 -19.05 13.42
C PRO A 119 -4.39 -19.35 14.13
N GLY A 120 -4.30 -19.44 15.45
CA GLY A 120 -5.42 -19.62 16.35
C GLY A 120 -6.12 -20.97 16.22
N ARG A 121 -7.21 -21.10 16.98
CA ARG A 121 -8.09 -22.26 16.91
C ARG A 121 -9.06 -22.08 15.74
N PRO A 122 -9.26 -23.11 14.89
CA PRO A 122 -10.20 -23.01 13.79
C PRO A 122 -11.63 -22.92 14.33
N ALA A 123 -12.45 -22.09 13.67
CA ALA A 123 -13.90 -22.16 13.84
C ALA A 123 -14.47 -23.49 13.33
N LEU A 124 -15.64 -23.88 13.84
CA LEU A 124 -16.33 -25.12 13.42
C LEU A 124 -16.67 -25.11 11.92
N GLU A 125 -17.08 -23.95 11.41
CA GLU A 125 -17.39 -23.73 10.00
C GLU A 125 -16.63 -22.51 9.49
N ARG A 126 -16.16 -22.61 8.25
CA ARG A 126 -15.48 -21.50 7.58
C ARG A 126 -16.52 -20.56 6.96
N PRO A 127 -16.42 -19.24 7.17
CA PRO A 127 -17.28 -18.28 6.49
C PRO A 127 -17.09 -18.37 4.97
N ALA A 128 -18.17 -18.19 4.21
CA ALA A 128 -18.09 -18.26 2.75
C ALA A 128 -17.26 -17.09 2.19
N THR A 129 -17.41 -15.90 2.76
CA THR A 129 -16.70 -14.70 2.34
C THR A 129 -16.03 -13.96 3.49
N THR A 130 -15.07 -13.10 3.17
CA THR A 130 -14.45 -12.18 4.12
C THR A 130 -15.47 -11.24 4.73
N ALA A 131 -16.50 -10.84 3.98
CA ALA A 131 -17.59 -10.02 4.50
C ALA A 131 -18.42 -10.76 5.56
N ASP A 132 -18.73 -12.04 5.34
CA ASP A 132 -19.42 -12.88 6.34
C ASP A 132 -18.56 -13.06 7.59
N ALA A 133 -17.25 -13.25 7.42
CA ALA A 133 -16.31 -13.33 8.53
C ALA A 133 -16.30 -12.03 9.36
N VAL A 134 -16.33 -10.85 8.73
CA VAL A 134 -16.43 -9.56 9.43
C VAL A 134 -17.69 -9.48 10.30
N GLU A 135 -18.84 -9.94 9.81
CA GLU A 135 -20.08 -9.96 10.60
C GLU A 135 -19.98 -10.89 11.81
N LEU A 136 -19.29 -12.03 11.67
CA LEU A 136 -19.03 -12.95 12.78
C LEU A 136 -18.06 -12.36 13.81
N VAL A 137 -17.05 -11.60 13.37
CA VAL A 137 -16.18 -10.83 14.29
C VAL A 137 -17.01 -9.81 15.05
N ALA A 138 -17.90 -9.07 14.38
CA ALA A 138 -18.79 -8.11 15.03
C ALA A 138 -19.74 -8.75 16.04
N ALA A 139 -20.13 -10.01 15.81
CA ALA A 139 -20.91 -10.81 16.76
C ALA A 139 -20.08 -11.44 17.89
N GLY A 140 -18.75 -11.23 17.93
CA GLY A 140 -17.85 -11.77 18.95
C GLY A 140 -17.57 -13.27 18.84
N ILE A 141 -17.80 -13.87 17.67
CA ILE A 141 -17.64 -15.31 17.44
C ILE A 141 -16.16 -15.71 17.29
N GLY A 142 -15.34 -14.79 16.79
CA GLY A 142 -13.90 -15.01 16.60
C GLY A 142 -13.23 -13.76 16.07
N LEU A 143 -11.96 -13.90 15.71
CA LEU A 143 -11.10 -12.86 15.16
C LEU A 143 -10.81 -13.15 13.68
N LEU A 144 -10.43 -12.13 12.91
CA LEU A 144 -10.12 -12.29 11.49
C LEU A 144 -8.81 -11.60 11.17
N LEU A 145 -7.89 -12.28 10.48
CA LEU A 145 -6.70 -11.64 9.91
C LEU A 145 -6.97 -11.30 8.44
N LEU A 146 -6.67 -10.07 8.04
CA LEU A 146 -6.95 -9.57 6.70
C LEU A 146 -6.03 -8.38 6.36
N PRO A 147 -5.90 -8.00 5.08
CA PRO A 147 -5.14 -6.81 4.70
C PRO A 147 -5.73 -5.55 5.31
N GLN A 148 -4.89 -4.61 5.75
CA GLN A 148 -5.34 -3.36 6.38
C GLN A 148 -6.30 -2.54 5.51
N SER A 149 -6.16 -2.54 4.19
CA SER A 149 -7.13 -1.88 3.30
C SER A 149 -8.51 -2.52 3.34
N VAL A 150 -8.60 -3.85 3.46
CA VAL A 150 -9.88 -4.57 3.54
C VAL A 150 -10.53 -4.32 4.91
N ALA A 151 -9.75 -4.27 5.99
CA ALA A 151 -10.26 -3.85 7.31
C ALA A 151 -10.83 -2.42 7.27
N ARG A 152 -10.17 -1.51 6.54
CA ARG A 152 -10.68 -0.14 6.31
C ARG A 152 -11.93 -0.11 5.44
N LEU A 153 -12.01 -0.96 4.42
CA LEU A 153 -13.19 -1.09 3.56
C LEU A 153 -14.44 -1.51 4.36
N HIS A 154 -14.27 -2.45 5.29
CA HIS A 154 -15.33 -2.95 6.16
C HIS A 154 -15.42 -2.20 7.50
N HIS A 155 -14.90 -0.98 7.59
CA HIS A 155 -14.88 -0.22 8.83
C HIS A 155 -16.30 0.01 9.38
N ARG A 156 -16.48 -0.30 10.67
CA ARG A 156 -17.70 -0.05 11.44
C ARG A 156 -17.37 0.35 12.88
N ARG A 157 -18.33 0.95 13.58
CA ARG A 157 -18.07 1.65 14.87
C ARG A 157 -17.72 0.73 16.03
N ASP A 158 -18.09 -0.53 15.98
CA ASP A 158 -17.91 -1.58 16.98
C ASP A 158 -16.63 -2.41 16.75
N LEU A 159 -15.99 -2.29 15.58
CA LEU A 159 -14.75 -2.98 15.26
C LEU A 159 -13.53 -2.06 15.26
N THR A 160 -12.37 -2.64 15.47
CA THR A 160 -11.05 -2.02 15.32
C THR A 160 -10.05 -3.08 14.84
N TYR A 161 -8.83 -2.67 14.49
CA TYR A 161 -7.78 -3.60 14.11
C TYR A 161 -6.43 -3.26 14.75
N ARG A 162 -5.55 -4.27 14.82
CA ARG A 162 -4.14 -4.17 15.23
C ARG A 162 -3.22 -4.84 14.21
N PRO A 163 -2.07 -4.23 13.85
CA PRO A 163 -1.07 -4.89 13.01
C PRO A 163 -0.58 -6.20 13.62
N VAL A 164 -0.28 -7.16 12.74
CA VAL A 164 0.32 -8.45 13.08
C VAL A 164 1.62 -8.60 12.29
N PRO A 165 2.76 -8.09 12.81
CA PRO A 165 4.01 -7.98 12.04
C PRO A 165 4.62 -9.31 11.59
N ASP A 166 4.33 -10.40 12.31
CA ASP A 166 4.77 -11.76 12.04
C ASP A 166 3.79 -12.57 11.16
N ALA A 167 2.68 -11.96 10.73
CA ALA A 167 1.78 -12.53 9.72
C ALA A 167 2.34 -12.37 8.29
N PRO A 168 1.98 -13.25 7.35
CA PRO A 168 2.30 -13.07 5.94
C PRO A 168 1.70 -11.75 5.44
N GLY A 169 2.48 -11.01 4.65
CA GLY A 169 2.00 -9.77 4.00
C GLY A 169 1.09 -10.08 2.81
N SER A 170 0.15 -9.18 2.52
CA SER A 170 -0.72 -9.31 1.35
C SER A 170 -0.17 -8.50 0.17
N GLY A 171 0.39 -9.18 -0.83
CA GLY A 171 0.92 -8.52 -2.03
C GLY A 171 -0.19 -8.02 -2.95
N VAL A 172 -0.05 -6.81 -3.48
CA VAL A 172 -0.89 -6.26 -4.54
C VAL A 172 -0.04 -6.04 -5.79
N GLY A 173 -0.55 -6.49 -6.94
CA GLY A 173 0.11 -6.40 -8.23
C GLY A 173 -0.80 -5.90 -9.34
N LEU A 174 -0.18 -5.38 -10.40
CA LEU A 174 -0.83 -5.24 -11.69
C LEU A 174 -0.62 -6.55 -12.46
N SER A 175 -1.69 -7.16 -12.95
CA SER A 175 -1.65 -8.39 -13.75
C SER A 175 -2.45 -8.26 -15.04
N TRP A 176 -2.07 -8.99 -16.08
CA TRP A 176 -2.74 -9.01 -17.38
C TRP A 176 -2.49 -10.35 -18.08
N PRO A 177 -3.33 -10.74 -19.06
CA PRO A 177 -3.13 -11.98 -19.81
C PRO A 177 -1.73 -12.10 -20.41
N LEU A 178 -1.11 -13.28 -20.29
CA LEU A 178 0.17 -13.56 -20.93
C LEU A 178 -0.03 -13.65 -22.46
N ALA A 179 0.81 -12.93 -23.21
CA ALA A 179 0.80 -12.89 -24.67
C ALA A 179 2.24 -12.69 -25.19
N ASP A 180 2.47 -13.04 -26.46
CA ASP A 180 3.77 -12.86 -27.12
C ASP A 180 4.19 -11.38 -27.16
N GLU A 181 3.22 -10.50 -27.43
CA GLU A 181 3.36 -9.04 -27.37
C GLU A 181 2.32 -8.45 -26.42
N THR A 182 2.74 -7.52 -25.57
CA THR A 182 1.82 -6.85 -24.63
C THR A 182 0.98 -5.83 -25.40
N PRO A 183 -0.37 -5.83 -25.27
CA PRO A 183 -1.20 -4.85 -25.95
C PRO A 183 -0.82 -3.41 -25.59
N GLU A 184 -0.87 -2.50 -26.56
CA GLU A 184 -0.42 -1.10 -26.41
C GLU A 184 -1.09 -0.38 -25.22
N LEU A 185 -2.40 -0.58 -25.02
CA LEU A 185 -3.14 0.01 -23.90
C LEU A 185 -2.67 -0.55 -22.54
N VAL A 186 -2.30 -1.83 -22.47
CA VAL A 186 -1.72 -2.43 -21.28
C VAL A 186 -0.33 -1.86 -21.03
N GLU A 187 0.50 -1.68 -22.07
CA GLU A 187 1.82 -1.06 -21.93
C GLU A 187 1.74 0.40 -21.43
N GLU A 188 0.78 1.18 -21.92
CA GLU A 188 0.54 2.54 -21.45
C GLU A 188 0.11 2.52 -19.99
N PHE A 189 -0.80 1.63 -19.59
CA PHE A 189 -1.24 1.50 -18.20
C PHE A 189 -0.08 1.08 -17.28
N ILE A 190 0.76 0.13 -17.71
CA ILE A 190 2.02 -0.22 -17.03
C ILE A 190 2.90 1.03 -16.86
N GLY A 191 2.95 1.89 -17.87
CA GLY A 191 3.68 3.16 -17.80
C GLY A 191 3.14 4.11 -16.74
N ILE A 192 1.83 4.25 -16.68
CA ILE A 192 1.14 5.06 -15.67
C ILE A 192 1.41 4.50 -14.27
N VAL A 193 1.30 3.19 -14.08
CA VAL A 193 1.54 2.52 -12.80
C VAL A 193 2.98 2.69 -12.32
N ARG A 194 3.94 2.64 -13.25
CA ARG A 194 5.37 2.91 -12.98
C ARG A 194 5.72 4.40 -12.88
N GLY A 195 4.75 5.30 -13.04
CA GLY A 195 4.97 6.75 -12.95
C GLY A 195 5.76 7.36 -14.11
N ARG A 196 5.86 6.68 -15.27
CA ARG A 196 6.46 7.26 -16.48
C ARG A 196 5.66 8.49 -16.86
N THR A 197 6.29 9.67 -16.97
CA THR A 197 5.61 10.90 -17.40
C THR A 197 5.33 10.87 -18.90
N VAL A 198 4.39 11.71 -19.37
CA VAL A 198 3.97 11.83 -20.78
C VAL A 198 5.15 12.17 -21.72
N ASN A 199 6.22 12.75 -21.18
CA ASN A 199 7.45 13.06 -21.91
C ASN A 199 8.48 11.92 -21.94
N SER A 200 8.14 10.71 -21.47
CA SER A 200 9.03 9.54 -21.53
C SER A 200 9.04 8.98 -22.96
N THR A 201 9.94 9.49 -23.78
CA THR A 201 10.19 9.07 -25.17
C THR A 201 10.77 7.66 -25.25
N ARG A 202 9.93 6.64 -25.09
CA ARG A 202 10.17 5.29 -25.67
C ARG A 202 9.00 4.72 -26.47
N GLY A 203 7.88 5.46 -26.61
CA GLY A 203 6.70 5.00 -27.38
C GLY A 203 6.34 5.82 -28.62
N ARG A 204 6.85 7.06 -28.79
CA ARG A 204 6.61 7.82 -30.03
C ARG A 204 7.65 7.49 -31.09
N GLY A 205 7.30 6.55 -31.97
CA GLY A 205 7.64 6.55 -33.39
C GLY A 205 9.11 6.46 -33.75
N ARG A 206 9.59 5.23 -33.97
CA ARG A 206 10.69 4.97 -34.91
C ARG A 206 10.18 5.21 -36.34
N ALA A 207 10.22 6.45 -36.80
CA ALA A 207 10.28 6.81 -38.22
C ALA A 207 10.46 8.33 -38.40
N GLN A 208 11.72 8.78 -38.40
CA GLN A 208 12.30 9.60 -39.48
C GLN A 208 13.75 9.93 -39.11
N GLY A 209 14.67 9.51 -39.97
CA GLY A 209 16.10 9.52 -39.72
C GLY A 209 16.72 10.91 -39.79
N ALA A 210 17.77 11.09 -38.99
CA ALA A 210 18.99 11.79 -39.37
C ALA A 210 20.08 11.44 -38.35
N GLU A 211 21.14 10.81 -38.85
CA GLU A 211 22.40 10.55 -38.16
C GLU A 211 23.26 11.85 -38.06
N PRO A 212 24.42 11.85 -37.36
CA PRO A 212 24.67 12.73 -36.22
C PRO A 212 25.72 13.83 -36.50
N ALA A 213 25.73 14.90 -35.70
CA ALA A 213 26.88 15.81 -35.66
C ALA A 213 27.03 16.61 -34.36
N ALA A 214 28.26 16.53 -33.83
CA ALA A 214 29.04 17.60 -33.21
C ALA A 214 28.79 17.95 -31.73
N GLU A 215 29.51 17.20 -30.91
CA GLU A 215 30.28 17.60 -29.73
C GLU A 215 30.80 19.07 -29.77
N ARG A 216 30.59 19.81 -28.67
CA ARG A 216 31.28 21.07 -28.37
C ARG A 216 31.59 21.19 -26.86
N PRO A 217 32.69 21.87 -26.49
CA PRO A 217 33.62 21.36 -25.49
C PRO A 217 33.53 22.08 -24.12
N ALA A 218 34.08 21.41 -23.11
CA ALA A 218 34.29 21.94 -21.76
C ALA A 218 35.33 23.08 -21.72
N PRO A 219 35.19 24.08 -20.82
CA PRO A 219 36.24 25.06 -20.60
C PRO A 219 37.35 24.51 -19.69
N SER A 220 38.56 24.71 -20.17
CA SER A 220 39.87 24.31 -19.62
C SER A 220 40.28 25.10 -18.36
N ALA A 221 41.02 24.41 -17.50
CA ALA A 221 41.72 24.94 -16.35
C ALA A 221 42.97 25.75 -16.76
N ALA A 222 43.19 26.91 -16.14
CA ALA A 222 44.46 27.62 -16.18
C ALA A 222 44.93 28.08 -14.79
N LYS A 223 45.94 27.35 -14.30
CA LYS A 223 47.16 27.75 -13.56
C LYS A 223 47.09 28.47 -12.19
N ARG A 224 47.99 27.97 -11.33
CA ARG A 224 48.25 28.25 -9.91
C ARG A 224 49.31 29.34 -9.67
N LYS A 225 49.15 30.06 -8.53
CA LYS A 225 50.11 30.45 -7.44
C LYS A 225 51.19 31.53 -7.70
N PRO A 226 51.85 32.13 -6.66
CA PRO A 226 51.87 31.79 -5.20
C PRO A 226 51.80 32.95 -4.16
N ALA A 227 51.71 32.53 -2.88
CA ALA A 227 52.21 33.13 -1.61
C ALA A 227 51.68 34.51 -1.15
N GLY A 228 51.40 34.79 0.13
CA GLY A 228 51.58 34.07 1.40
C GLY A 228 51.07 34.95 2.56
N GLY A 229 50.99 34.38 3.77
CA GLY A 229 50.83 35.16 5.02
C GLY A 229 49.57 34.87 5.85
N THR A 230 49.64 33.87 6.73
CA THR A 230 48.96 33.87 8.05
C THR A 230 49.87 34.60 9.07
N PRO A 231 49.47 34.92 10.33
CA PRO A 231 48.25 34.52 11.07
C PRO A 231 47.56 35.65 11.90
N LYS A 232 46.35 35.41 12.43
CA LYS A 232 46.07 35.54 13.87
C LYS A 232 44.65 35.11 14.27
N ARG A 233 44.60 34.18 15.22
CA ARG A 233 43.49 33.92 16.16
C ARG A 233 43.40 35.09 17.16
N PRO A 234 42.24 35.30 17.79
CA PRO A 234 42.06 34.67 19.10
C PRO A 234 40.68 34.00 19.29
N ALA A 235 40.69 32.96 20.13
CA ALA A 235 39.54 32.39 20.81
C ALA A 235 39.55 32.92 22.27
N PRO A 236 38.72 32.39 23.19
CA PRO A 236 37.26 32.26 23.20
C PRO A 236 36.67 33.11 24.36
N ARG A 237 35.35 33.28 24.43
CA ARG A 237 34.70 33.69 25.68
C ARG A 237 33.53 32.76 26.02
N ARG A 238 33.78 31.93 27.04
CA ARG A 238 32.78 31.39 27.96
C ARG A 238 32.21 32.54 28.80
N GLY A 239 30.92 32.44 29.10
CA GLY A 239 30.25 33.24 30.14
C GLY A 239 28.98 32.52 30.54
N ALA A 240 29.07 31.73 31.61
CA ALA A 240 27.96 31.16 32.35
C ALA A 240 27.52 32.14 33.45
N GLY A 241 26.27 32.06 33.90
CA GLY A 241 25.90 32.35 35.29
C GLY A 241 24.72 33.30 35.52
N GLY A 242 23.84 32.88 36.43
CA GLY A 242 22.78 33.68 37.08
C GLY A 242 21.38 33.24 36.66
N SER A 243 20.57 32.41 37.34
CA SER A 243 20.35 32.09 38.77
C SER A 243 19.96 33.26 39.68
N GLY A 244 18.74 33.18 40.21
CA GLY A 244 18.17 34.00 41.31
C GLY A 244 16.92 34.75 40.85
N GLY A 245 15.76 34.73 41.51
CA GLY A 245 15.33 34.17 42.79
C GLY A 245 13.82 34.42 42.96
N SER A 246 13.11 33.50 43.59
CA SER A 246 12.45 33.65 44.89
C SER A 246 11.11 34.43 44.90
N GLY A 247 10.02 33.67 45.10
CA GLY A 247 8.77 34.12 45.68
C GLY A 247 8.29 33.06 46.67
N SER A 248 8.54 33.30 47.95
CA SER A 248 8.24 32.46 49.11
C SER A 248 6.82 32.65 49.62
N GLY A 249 6.28 31.61 50.28
CA GLY A 249 5.23 31.71 51.29
C GLY A 249 4.13 30.67 51.05
N GLY A 250 3.75 29.79 51.96
CA GLY A 250 4.12 29.54 53.36
C GLY A 250 3.25 28.36 53.79
N GLY A 251 3.84 27.41 54.53
CA GLY A 251 3.19 26.14 54.83
C GLY A 251 2.05 26.21 55.85
N ARG A 252 1.34 25.08 56.02
CA ARG A 252 1.20 24.42 57.32
C ARG A 252 0.58 23.02 57.19
N ARG A 253 1.22 22.09 57.90
CA ARG A 253 0.76 20.74 58.26
C ARG A 253 -0.57 20.80 59.03
N GLY A 254 -1.41 19.78 58.84
CA GLY A 254 -2.59 19.56 59.68
C GLY A 254 -3.38 18.27 59.36
N LYS A 255 -2.87 17.10 59.79
CA LYS A 255 -3.68 15.97 60.31
C LYS A 255 -3.18 15.75 61.76
N PRO A 256 -3.96 15.25 62.74
CA PRO A 256 -5.06 14.29 62.60
C PRO A 256 -6.29 14.51 63.55
N ARG A 257 -7.41 13.79 63.35
CA ARG A 257 -7.99 12.80 64.30
C ARG A 257 -9.44 12.42 64.00
N ARG A 258 -9.69 11.11 64.18
CA ARG A 258 -10.98 10.42 64.40
C ARG A 258 -11.79 11.06 65.55
N ARG A 259 -13.11 11.14 65.38
CA ARG A 259 -14.18 10.38 66.10
C ARG A 259 -15.53 11.05 65.84
N SER A 260 -16.47 10.29 65.27
CA SER A 260 -17.69 9.80 65.92
C SER A 260 -18.21 8.63 65.09
#